data_AF-A0A1J3F093-F1
#
_entry.id   AF-A0A1J3F093-F1
#
_cell.length_a   1.000
_cell.length_b   1.000
_cell.length_c   1.000
_cell.angle_alpha   90.00
_cell.angle_beta   90.00
_cell.angle_gamma   90.00
#
_symmetry.space_group_name_H-M   'P 1'
#
loop_
_entity.id
_entity.type
_entity.pdbx_description
1 polymer ?
#
loop_
_entity_poly.entity_id
_entity_poly.type
_entity_poly.pdbx_seq_one_letter_code
_entity_poly.pdbx_strand_id
1 'polypeptide(L)'
;NIQRRGKGKISLYKMRSITALFFLFCFLAPSALAQLQFGFYGQSCHRAGSIISNVVSSHFSRDRSITAALLRMQFHDCFVTGCDASLLIDP
;
A
#
# COMPACT_ATOMS: atom_id res chain seq x y z
N ASN A 1 -16.18 -55.23 12.04
CA ASN A 1 -16.61 -53.86 12.39
C ASN A 1 -16.21 -52.87 11.27
N ILE A 2 -16.96 -52.87 10.17
CA ILE A 2 -16.67 -52.14 8.91
C ILE A 2 -16.98 -50.63 9.04
N GLN A 3 -17.85 -50.27 9.99
CA GLN A 3 -18.29 -48.89 10.25
C GLN A 3 -17.20 -47.96 10.83
N ARG A 4 -16.12 -48.48 11.46
CA ARG A 4 -15.01 -47.64 11.97
C ARG A 4 -13.99 -47.22 10.90
N ARG A 5 -13.81 -48.00 9.82
CA ARG A 5 -12.87 -47.66 8.72
C ARG A 5 -13.39 -46.54 7.82
N GLY A 6 -14.71 -46.42 7.65
CA GLY A 6 -15.34 -45.36 6.86
C GLY A 6 -15.13 -43.97 7.48
N LYS A 7 -15.43 -43.81 8.78
CA LYS A 7 -15.30 -42.51 9.48
C LYS A 7 -13.88 -41.93 9.51
N GLY A 8 -12.85 -42.77 9.59
CA GLY A 8 -11.44 -42.34 9.56
C GLY A 8 -10.99 -41.82 8.18
N LYS A 9 -11.41 -42.49 7.10
CA LYS A 9 -11.19 -42.01 5.72
C LYS A 9 -11.95 -40.72 5.45
N ILE A 10 -13.13 -40.57 6.06
CA ILE A 10 -13.96 -39.37 6.01
C ILE A 10 -13.31 -38.15 6.65
N SER A 11 -12.73 -38.33 7.83
CA SER A 11 -11.94 -37.29 8.48
C SER A 11 -10.70 -36.91 7.67
N LEU A 12 -10.03 -37.90 7.07
CA LEU A 12 -8.78 -37.68 6.32
C LEU A 12 -9.01 -36.99 4.96
N TYR A 13 -10.05 -37.36 4.20
CA TYR A 13 -10.35 -36.65 2.93
C TYR A 13 -10.77 -35.20 3.19
N LYS A 14 -11.44 -34.94 4.32
CA LYS A 14 -11.92 -33.61 4.69
C LYS A 14 -10.75 -32.72 5.11
N MET A 15 -9.81 -33.26 5.89
CA MET A 15 -8.59 -32.56 6.30
C MET A 15 -7.64 -32.28 5.12
N ARG A 16 -7.50 -33.23 4.17
CA ARG A 16 -6.72 -33.05 2.93
C ARG A 16 -7.36 -32.06 1.96
N SER A 17 -8.68 -32.05 1.87
CA SER A 17 -9.43 -31.10 1.04
C SER A 17 -9.35 -29.68 1.60
N ILE A 18 -9.43 -29.49 2.92
CA ILE A 18 -9.29 -28.18 3.58
C ILE A 18 -7.88 -27.60 3.39
N THR A 19 -6.84 -28.42 3.55
CA THR A 19 -5.45 -27.99 3.30
C THR A 19 -5.23 -27.64 1.82
N ALA A 20 -5.75 -28.44 0.89
CA ALA A 20 -5.68 -28.12 -0.54
C ALA A 20 -6.41 -26.80 -0.89
N LEU A 21 -7.59 -26.56 -0.30
CA LEU A 21 -8.34 -25.32 -0.48
C LEU A 21 -7.59 -24.09 0.06
N PHE A 22 -6.94 -24.22 1.22
CA PHE A 22 -6.15 -23.15 1.82
C PHE A 22 -4.94 -22.77 0.96
N PHE A 23 -4.20 -23.77 0.47
CA PHE A 23 -3.08 -23.53 -0.45
C PHE A 23 -3.54 -22.92 -1.78
N LEU A 24 -4.67 -23.39 -2.32
CA LEU A 24 -5.28 -22.81 -3.52
C LEU A 24 -5.65 -21.33 -3.30
N PHE A 25 -6.28 -21.01 -2.16
CA PHE A 25 -6.66 -19.64 -1.80
C PHE A 25 -5.45 -18.70 -1.64
N CYS A 26 -4.36 -19.17 -1.01
CA CYS A 26 -3.12 -18.39 -0.89
C CYS A 26 -2.46 -18.11 -2.25
N PHE A 27 -2.61 -19.00 -3.23
CA PHE A 27 -2.06 -18.83 -4.58
C PHE A 27 -2.90 -17.89 -5.46
N LEU A 28 -4.21 -17.82 -5.20
CA LEU A 28 -5.16 -16.94 -5.89
C LEU A 28 -5.24 -15.54 -5.26
N ALA A 29 -4.66 -15.33 -4.08
CA ALA A 29 -4.60 -14.02 -3.45
C ALA A 29 -3.70 -13.06 -4.27
N PRO A 30 -4.22 -11.93 -4.77
CA PRO A 30 -3.40 -10.94 -5.44
C PRO A 30 -2.36 -10.39 -4.47
N SER A 31 -1.08 -10.53 -4.80
CA SER A 31 -0.02 -9.80 -4.12
C SER A 31 -0.09 -8.34 -4.53
N ALA A 32 -0.48 -7.47 -3.60
CA ALA A 32 -0.39 -6.02 -3.81
C ALA A 32 1.09 -5.61 -3.85
N LEU A 33 1.63 -5.37 -5.04
CA LEU A 33 2.95 -4.77 -5.23
C LEU A 33 2.85 -3.27 -4.95
N ALA A 34 3.12 -2.86 -3.71
CA ALA A 34 3.35 -1.45 -3.41
C ALA A 34 4.72 -1.05 -4.01
N GLN A 35 4.72 -0.19 -5.04
CA GLN A 35 5.94 0.28 -5.70
C GLN A 35 6.67 1.41 -4.94
N LEU A 36 6.09 1.87 -3.83
CA LEU A 36 6.66 2.92 -3.01
C LEU A 36 7.82 2.37 -2.17
N GLN A 37 8.97 3.02 -2.24
CA GLN A 37 10.15 2.65 -1.47
C GLN A 37 10.73 3.86 -0.75
N PHE A 38 11.19 3.65 0.48
CA PHE A 38 11.94 4.67 1.19
C PHE A 38 13.26 4.95 0.46
N GLY A 39 13.61 6.22 0.31
CA GLY A 39 14.82 6.60 -0.40
C GLY A 39 14.76 6.34 -1.91
N PHE A 40 13.58 6.34 -2.53
CA PHE A 40 13.40 6.17 -3.98
C PHE A 40 14.37 7.04 -4.81
N TYR A 41 14.58 8.29 -4.39
CA TYR A 41 15.49 9.23 -5.05
C TYR A 41 16.97 9.09 -4.65
N GLY A 42 17.35 8.08 -3.86
CA GLY A 42 18.71 7.98 -3.31
C GLY A 42 19.82 7.96 -4.37
N GLN A 43 19.57 7.34 -5.52
CA GLN A 43 20.52 7.25 -6.63
C GLN A 43 20.39 8.42 -7.62
N SER A 44 19.17 8.86 -7.92
CA SER A 44 18.90 9.89 -8.93
C SER A 44 19.02 11.32 -8.39
N CYS A 45 18.56 11.55 -7.16
CA CYS A 45 18.60 12.85 -6.49
C CYS A 45 18.64 12.68 -4.96
N HIS A 46 19.83 12.36 -4.43
CA HIS A 46 20.04 12.11 -2.99
C HIS A 46 19.66 13.28 -2.08
N ARG A 47 19.59 14.51 -2.62
CA ARG A 47 19.21 15.73 -1.88
C ARG A 47 17.72 16.06 -1.97
N ALA A 48 16.90 15.26 -2.67
CA ALA A 48 15.48 15.58 -2.88
C ALA A 48 14.76 15.92 -1.57
N GLY A 49 14.86 15.05 -0.56
CA GLY A 49 14.22 15.28 0.74
C GLY A 49 14.71 16.54 1.47
N SER A 50 16.02 16.84 1.42
CA SER A 50 16.57 18.03 2.08
C SER A 50 16.22 19.33 1.33
N ILE A 51 16.20 19.30 0.00
CA ILE A 51 15.74 20.43 -0.83
C ILE A 51 14.28 20.75 -0.49
N ILE A 52 13.40 19.74 -0.51
CA ILE A 52 11.97 19.92 -0.19
C ILE A 52 11.81 20.50 1.22
N SER A 53 12.47 19.91 2.22
CA SER A 53 12.39 20.37 3.62
C SER A 53 12.86 21.83 3.79
N ASN A 54 13.95 22.21 3.13
CA ASN A 54 14.49 23.57 3.20
C ASN A 54 13.55 24.60 2.57
N VAL A 55 12.96 24.27 1.41
CA VAL A 55 11.98 25.15 0.73
C VAL A 55 10.75 25.32 1.62
N VAL A 56 10.16 24.22 2.09
CA VAL A 56 8.96 24.28 2.96
C VAL A 56 9.25 25.06 4.24
N SER A 57 10.40 24.85 4.88
CA SER A 57 10.79 25.55 6.11
C SER A 57 11.00 27.07 5.89
N SER A 58 11.60 27.44 4.76
CA SER A 58 11.79 28.84 4.37
C SER A 58 10.45 29.57 4.18
N HIS A 59 9.51 28.92 3.48
CA HIS A 59 8.17 29.47 3.30
C HIS A 59 7.36 29.50 4.60
N PHE A 60 7.43 28.43 5.41
CA PHE A 60 6.76 28.36 6.71
C PHE A 60 7.19 29.49 7.66
N SER A 61 8.47 29.88 7.60
CA SER A 61 9.01 30.99 8.40
C SER A 61 8.38 32.34 8.04
N ARG A 62 7.85 32.48 6.83
CA ARG A 62 7.17 33.69 6.34
C ARG A 62 5.65 33.59 6.51
N ASP A 63 5.10 32.41 6.26
CA ASP A 63 3.68 32.11 6.38
C ASP A 63 3.47 30.72 6.97
N ARG A 64 2.98 30.67 8.22
CA ARG A 64 2.75 29.40 8.93
C ARG A 64 1.59 28.60 8.35
N SER A 65 0.70 29.21 7.58
CA SER A 65 -0.46 28.54 6.99
C SER A 65 -0.08 27.54 5.88
N ILE A 66 1.12 27.69 5.29
CA ILE A 66 1.55 26.86 4.16
C ILE A 66 1.55 25.36 4.47
N THR A 67 1.92 24.95 5.68
CA THR A 67 1.95 23.54 6.05
C THR A 67 0.54 22.95 6.07
N ALA A 68 -0.45 23.69 6.58
CA ALA A 68 -1.85 23.27 6.56
C ALA A 68 -2.39 23.21 5.13
N ALA A 69 -2.03 24.19 4.29
CA ALA A 69 -2.41 24.21 2.87
C ALA A 69 -1.83 23.02 2.09
N LEU A 70 -0.53 22.71 2.27
CA LEU A 70 0.13 21.56 1.63
C LEU A 70 -0.48 20.22 2.05
N LEU A 71 -0.79 20.04 3.34
CA LEU A 71 -1.46 18.83 3.83
C LEU A 71 -2.86 18.67 3.24
N ARG A 72 -3.61 19.77 3.18
CA ARG A 72 -4.94 19.79 2.58
C ARG A 72 -4.89 19.49 1.08
N MET A 73 -3.91 20.06 0.36
CA MET A 73 -3.68 19.80 -1.06
C MET A 73 -3.37 18.32 -1.32
N GLN A 74 -2.40 17.73 -0.58
CA GLN A 74 -2.06 16.31 -0.71
C GLN A 74 -3.26 15.41 -0.44
N PHE A 75 -4.07 15.75 0.56
CA PHE A 75 -5.30 15.02 0.86
C PHE A 75 -6.30 15.11 -0.30
N HIS A 76 -6.54 16.31 -0.83
CA HIS A 76 -7.50 16.49 -1.92
C HIS A 76 -7.06 15.81 -3.22
N ASP A 77 -5.76 15.81 -3.52
CA ASP A 77 -5.19 15.08 -4.66
C ASP A 77 -5.46 13.59 -4.52
N CYS A 78 -5.03 12.99 -3.42
CA CYS A 78 -5.21 11.55 -3.18
C CYS A 78 -6.68 11.12 -3.08
N PHE A 79 -7.59 12.01 -2.64
CA PHE A 79 -9.00 11.65 -2.45
C PHE A 79 -9.75 11.48 -3.76
N VAL A 80 -9.31 12.18 -4.82
CA VAL A 80 -9.93 12.13 -6.13
C VAL A 80 -9.00 11.37 -7.07
N THR A 81 -9.39 10.17 -7.47
CA THR A 81 -8.70 9.33 -8.49
C THR A 81 -7.27 8.87 -8.19
N GLY A 82 -6.56 9.41 -7.20
CA GLY A 82 -5.27 8.90 -6.71
C GLY A 82 -4.25 10.00 -6.42
N CYS A 83 -3.12 9.65 -5.81
CA CYS A 83 -2.03 10.59 -5.52
C CYS A 83 -1.14 10.79 -6.75
N ASP A 84 -1.66 11.42 -7.80
CA ASP A 84 -1.01 11.57 -9.11
C ASP A 84 -0.71 13.03 -9.50
N ALA A 85 -0.95 13.98 -8.58
CA ALA A 85 -0.78 15.42 -8.78
C ALA A 85 -1.69 16.03 -9.85
N SER A 86 -2.76 15.34 -10.25
CA SER A 86 -3.76 15.84 -11.21
C SER A 86 -4.42 17.13 -10.75
N LEU A 87 -4.53 17.36 -9.44
CA LEU A 87 -5.08 18.60 -8.87
C LEU A 87 -4.25 19.85 -9.21
N LEU A 88 -2.98 19.70 -9.61
CA LEU A 88 -2.07 20.82 -9.91
C LEU A 88 -2.11 21.29 -11.37
N ILE A 89 -2.92 20.65 -12.22
CA ILE A 89 -2.99 20.98 -13.65
C ILE A 89 -4.11 22.01 -13.88
N ASP A 90 -3.76 23.15 -14.47
CA ASP A 90 -4.73 24.15 -14.92
C ASP A 90 -5.54 23.61 -16.12
N PRO A 91 -6.84 23.97 -16.22
CA PRO A 91 -7.74 23.44 -17.24
C PRO A 91 -7.43 23.88 -18.68
#